data_AF-A0R795-F1
#
_entry.id   AF-A0R795-F1
#
_cell.length_a   1.000
_cell.length_b   1.000
_cell.length_c   1.000
_cell.angle_alpha   90.00
_cell.angle_beta   90.00
_cell.angle_gamma   90.00
#
_symmetry.space_group_name_H-M   'P 1'
#
loop_
_entity.id
_entity.type
_entity.pdbx_description
1 polymer ?
#
loop_
_entity_poly.entity_id
_entity_poly.type
_entity_poly.pdbx_seq_one_letter_code
_entity_poly.pdbx_strand_id
1 'polypeptide(L)'
;MRRNTWSEDACPIARTMSVLGQPWAPLIIREALLGRSRFSEFRDALGVASDVLSARLAELVRVGVLEVEDYQVPGERRRSRYVLTEPGRGLVSVLAAMGQWGRVHLPREDSARYRFVEAATGEPVVAGFHRTDGRPVAAAEVALVDPHST
;
A
#
# COMPACT_ATOMS: atom_id res chain seq x y z
N MET A 1 1.00 -12.55 19.73
CA MET A 1 1.14 -11.41 18.79
C MET A 1 1.06 -10.13 19.63
N ARG A 2 2.16 -9.37 19.77
CA ARG A 2 2.14 -8.11 20.53
C ARG A 2 1.15 -7.16 19.84
N ARG A 3 0.17 -6.63 20.58
CA ARG A 3 -0.62 -5.48 20.10
C ARG A 3 0.37 -4.34 19.91
N ASN A 4 0.59 -3.92 18.67
CA ASN A 4 1.40 -2.75 18.41
C ASN A 4 0.59 -1.53 18.89
N THR A 5 1.04 -0.89 19.96
CA THR A 5 0.38 0.25 20.63
C THR A 5 0.48 1.55 19.84
N TRP A 6 0.86 1.47 18.56
CA TRP A 6 1.19 2.62 17.73
C TRP A 6 -0.04 3.31 17.13
N SER A 7 -1.24 2.75 17.26
CA SER A 7 -2.46 3.38 16.71
C SER A 7 -2.79 4.72 17.38
N GLU A 8 -2.44 4.87 18.66
CA GLU A 8 -2.67 6.09 19.46
C GLU A 8 -1.41 6.97 19.56
N ASP A 9 -0.33 6.62 18.84
CA ASP A 9 0.91 7.39 18.89
C ASP A 9 0.71 8.76 18.25
N ALA A 10 1.31 9.83 18.81
CA ALA A 10 1.27 11.16 18.22
C ALA A 10 1.93 11.17 16.83
N CYS A 11 2.91 10.30 16.60
CA CYS A 11 3.62 10.16 15.35
C CYS A 11 2.74 9.52 14.25
N PRO A 12 2.43 10.23 13.14
CA PRO A 12 1.63 9.68 12.04
C PRO A 12 2.34 8.52 11.31
N ILE A 13 3.68 8.49 11.34
CA ILE A 13 4.45 7.36 10.79
C ILE A 13 4.19 6.11 11.62
N ALA A 14 4.23 6.20 12.96
CA ALA A 14 3.95 5.08 13.85
C ALA A 14 2.52 4.56 13.66
N ARG A 15 1.53 5.45 13.54
CA ARG A 15 0.14 5.06 13.23
C ARG A 15 0.01 4.34 11.89
N THR A 16 0.65 4.85 10.85
CA THR A 16 0.70 4.19 9.53
C THR A 16 1.34 2.80 9.62
N MET A 17 2.38 2.66 10.44
CA MET A 17 3.05 1.37 10.67
C MET A 17 2.20 0.36 11.44
N SER A 18 1.15 0.78 12.16
CA SER A 18 0.18 -0.16 12.74
C SER A 18 -0.55 -0.96 11.65
N VAL A 19 -0.72 -0.37 10.46
CA VAL A 19 -1.32 -0.97 9.27
C VAL A 19 -0.26 -1.64 8.39
N LEU A 20 0.74 -0.89 7.92
CA LEU A 20 1.72 -1.37 6.94
C LEU A 20 2.81 -2.28 7.54
N GLY A 21 3.05 -2.17 8.85
CA GLY A 21 3.99 -3.02 9.56
C GLY A 21 3.50 -4.45 9.76
N GLN A 22 2.24 -4.75 9.44
CA GLN A 22 1.72 -6.11 9.47
C GLN A 22 2.25 -6.90 8.26
N PRO A 23 2.70 -8.15 8.44
CA PRO A 23 3.09 -9.02 7.32
C PRO A 23 1.98 -9.08 6.26
N TRP A 24 2.39 -9.04 4.99
CA TRP A 24 1.54 -9.09 3.79
C TRP A 24 0.70 -7.85 3.49
N ALA A 25 0.44 -6.93 4.43
CA ALA A 25 -0.42 -5.77 4.17
C ALA A 25 0.07 -4.92 2.97
N PRO A 26 1.35 -4.53 2.88
CA PRO A 26 1.85 -3.81 1.69
C PRO A 26 1.73 -4.61 0.39
N LEU A 27 1.85 -5.95 0.45
CA LEU A 27 1.76 -6.81 -0.73
C LEU A 27 0.31 -6.99 -1.20
N ILE A 28 -0.65 -7.08 -0.29
CA ILE A 28 -2.08 -7.10 -0.63
C ILE A 28 -2.46 -5.77 -1.28
N ILE A 29 -2.01 -4.63 -0.72
CA ILE A 29 -2.26 -3.31 -1.29
C ILE A 29 -1.61 -3.19 -2.68
N ARG A 30 -0.38 -3.69 -2.87
CA ARG A 30 0.26 -3.76 -4.19
C ARG A 30 -0.61 -4.50 -5.20
N GLU A 31 -1.10 -5.69 -4.84
CA GLU A 31 -1.96 -6.46 -5.72
C GLU A 31 -3.30 -5.76 -6.02
N ALA A 32 -3.86 -5.04 -5.05
CA ALA A 32 -5.07 -4.25 -5.24
C ALA A 32 -4.84 -3.06 -6.18
N LEU A 33 -3.68 -2.39 -6.09
CA LEU A 33 -3.25 -1.37 -7.05
C LEU A 33 -3.05 -1.92 -8.46
N LEU A 34 -2.67 -3.20 -8.58
CA LEU A 34 -2.59 -3.94 -9.86
C LEU A 34 -3.97 -4.41 -10.37
N GLY A 35 -5.06 -4.03 -9.69
CA GLY A 35 -6.43 -4.33 -10.09
C GLY A 35 -6.97 -5.67 -9.60
N ARG A 36 -6.22 -6.42 -8.79
CA ARG A 36 -6.77 -7.63 -8.15
C ARG A 36 -7.79 -7.24 -7.11
N SER A 37 -8.89 -7.96 -7.08
CA SER A 37 -10.01 -7.64 -6.19
C SER A 37 -10.68 -8.87 -5.58
N ARG A 38 -10.38 -10.07 -6.06
CA ARG A 38 -10.96 -11.31 -5.52
C ARG A 38 -9.99 -12.02 -4.58
N PHE A 39 -10.54 -12.70 -3.57
CA PHE A 39 -9.75 -13.49 -2.62
C PHE A 39 -8.80 -14.47 -3.32
N SER A 40 -9.29 -15.20 -4.34
CA SER A 40 -8.48 -16.14 -5.11
C SER A 40 -7.33 -15.44 -5.84
N GLU A 41 -7.55 -14.26 -6.42
CA GLU A 41 -6.50 -13.51 -7.12
C GLU A 41 -5.38 -13.09 -6.16
N PHE A 42 -5.72 -12.64 -4.96
CA PHE A 42 -4.71 -12.33 -3.93
C PHE A 42 -3.96 -13.57 -3.47
N ARG A 43 -4.67 -14.67 -3.20
CA ARG A 43 -4.06 -15.93 -2.76
C ARG A 43 -3.08 -16.46 -3.81
N ASP A 44 -3.52 -16.51 -5.06
CA ASP A 44 -2.74 -17.08 -6.16
C ASP A 44 -1.51 -16.20 -6.46
N ALA A 45 -1.63 -14.88 -6.32
CA ALA A 45 -0.51 -13.96 -6.52
C ALA A 45 0.52 -13.95 -5.38
N LEU A 46 0.07 -14.15 -4.13
CA LEU A 46 0.92 -14.01 -2.94
C LEU A 46 1.41 -15.35 -2.37
N GLY A 47 0.77 -16.47 -2.71
CA GLY A 47 1.10 -17.79 -2.17
C GLY A 47 0.89 -17.93 -0.65
N VAL A 48 0.14 -17.00 -0.05
CA VAL A 48 -0.11 -16.95 1.39
C VAL A 48 -1.23 -17.93 1.79
N ALA A 49 -1.15 -18.48 3.00
CA ALA A 49 -2.19 -19.34 3.55
C ALA A 49 -3.55 -18.62 3.65
N SER A 50 -4.64 -19.34 3.37
CA SER A 50 -5.99 -18.75 3.24
C SER A 50 -6.50 -18.10 4.53
N ASP A 51 -6.16 -18.66 5.69
CA ASP A 51 -6.48 -18.13 7.01
C ASP A 51 -5.75 -16.81 7.28
N VAL A 52 -4.46 -16.75 6.97
CA VAL A 52 -3.63 -15.54 7.06
C VAL A 52 -4.17 -14.46 6.11
N LEU A 53 -4.47 -14.81 4.86
CA LEU A 53 -5.03 -13.84 3.90
C LEU A 53 -6.39 -13.31 4.36
N SER A 54 -7.28 -14.18 4.82
CA SER A 54 -8.60 -13.80 5.35
C SER A 54 -8.46 -12.80 6.50
N ALA A 55 -7.58 -13.08 7.46
CA ALA A 55 -7.33 -12.19 8.59
C ALA A 55 -6.77 -10.82 8.15
N ARG A 56 -5.91 -10.79 7.14
CA ARG A 56 -5.32 -9.54 6.64
C ARG A 56 -6.29 -8.70 5.82
N LEU A 57 -7.09 -9.32 4.96
CA LEU A 57 -8.14 -8.63 4.22
C LEU A 57 -9.18 -8.04 5.19
N ALA A 58 -9.61 -8.82 6.19
CA ALA A 58 -10.53 -8.34 7.21
C ALA A 58 -9.97 -7.13 7.98
N GLU A 59 -8.68 -7.16 8.32
CA GLU A 59 -8.02 -6.04 9.00
C GLU A 59 -7.94 -4.80 8.11
N LEU A 60 -7.56 -4.94 6.84
CA LEU A 60 -7.51 -3.84 5.88
C LEU A 60 -8.88 -3.21 5.62
N VAL A 61 -9.95 -4.04 5.66
CA VAL A 61 -11.33 -3.54 5.62
C VAL A 61 -11.68 -2.79 6.91
N ARG A 62 -11.33 -3.36 8.07
CA ARG A 62 -11.60 -2.75 9.39
C ARG A 62 -10.95 -1.38 9.55
N VAL A 63 -9.73 -1.18 9.04
CA VAL A 63 -9.02 0.11 9.08
C VAL A 63 -9.37 1.03 7.90
N GLY A 64 -10.30 0.63 7.03
CA GLY A 64 -10.80 1.46 5.93
C GLY A 64 -9.84 1.63 4.76
N VAL A 65 -8.84 0.75 4.60
CA VAL A 65 -7.96 0.72 3.42
C VAL A 65 -8.62 0.00 2.25
N LEU A 66 -9.41 -1.03 2.55
CA LEU A 66 -10.24 -1.74 1.59
C LEU A 66 -11.71 -1.62 2.01
N GLU A 67 -12.61 -1.84 1.07
CA GLU A 67 -14.02 -2.12 1.35
C GLU A 67 -14.46 -3.35 0.55
N VAL A 68 -15.54 -3.99 1.02
CA VAL A 68 -16.13 -5.13 0.35
C VAL A 68 -17.33 -4.65 -0.46
N GLU A 69 -17.23 -4.77 -1.77
CA GLU A 69 -18.35 -4.52 -2.68
C GLU A 69 -18.93 -5.84 -3.16
N ASP A 70 -20.24 -5.98 -3.02
CA ASP A 70 -20.98 -7.08 -3.62
C ASP A 70 -21.41 -6.72 -5.03
N TYR A 71 -21.24 -7.66 -5.96
CA TYR A 71 -21.78 -7.55 -7.29
C TYR A 71 -22.44 -8.86 -7.71
N GLN A 72 -23.42 -8.76 -8.58
CA GLN A 72 -24.12 -9.91 -9.12
C GLN A 72 -24.29 -9.72 -10.62
N VAL A 73 -23.71 -10.64 -11.39
CA VAL A 73 -24.00 -10.75 -12.81
C VAL A 73 -25.39 -11.41 -12.94
N PRO A 74 -26.30 -10.92 -13.79
CA PRO A 74 -27.60 -11.56 -13.99
C PRO A 74 -27.45 -13.05 -14.30
N GLY A 75 -28.15 -13.90 -13.54
CA GLY A 75 -28.07 -15.37 -13.66
C GLY A 75 -26.95 -16.06 -12.87
N GLU A 76 -26.06 -15.31 -12.21
CA GLU A 76 -25.00 -15.87 -11.37
C GLU A 76 -25.22 -15.62 -9.87
N ARG A 77 -24.48 -16.36 -9.04
CA ARG A 77 -24.42 -16.11 -7.59
C ARG A 77 -23.75 -14.77 -7.32
N ARG A 78 -24.22 -14.07 -6.28
CA ARG A 78 -23.55 -12.87 -5.73
C ARG A 78 -22.08 -13.19 -5.41
N ARG A 79 -21.19 -12.30 -5.83
CA ARG A 79 -19.75 -12.37 -5.58
C ARG A 79 -19.32 -11.10 -4.89
N SER A 80 -18.35 -11.21 -4.00
CA SER A 80 -17.76 -10.07 -3.29
C SER A 80 -16.38 -9.77 -3.83
N ARG A 81 -16.02 -8.49 -3.91
CA ARG A 81 -14.70 -8.00 -4.28
C ARG A 81 -14.19 -7.01 -3.24
N TYR A 82 -12.88 -7.02 -3.03
CA TYR A 82 -12.17 -6.06 -2.20
C TYR A 82 -11.65 -4.93 -3.10
N VAL A 83 -12.04 -3.69 -2.82
CA VAL A 83 -11.62 -2.52 -3.59
C VAL A 83 -10.91 -1.52 -2.69
N LEU A 84 -9.97 -0.78 -3.25
CA LEU A 84 -9.28 0.31 -2.55
C LEU A 84 -10.25 1.48 -2.34
N THR A 85 -10.39 1.87 -1.09
CA THR A 85 -11.02 3.13 -0.67
C THR A 85 -10.09 4.31 -1.01
N GLU A 86 -10.57 5.53 -0.78
CA GLU A 86 -9.75 6.74 -0.95
C GLU A 86 -8.46 6.71 -0.08
N PRO A 87 -8.52 6.41 1.24
CA PRO A 87 -7.30 6.19 2.03
C PRO A 87 -6.38 5.11 1.48
N GLY A 88 -6.95 4.00 0.97
CA GLY A 88 -6.17 2.91 0.39
C GLY A 88 -5.43 3.32 -0.89
N ARG A 89 -6.06 4.12 -1.76
CA ARG A 89 -5.43 4.69 -2.96
C ARG A 89 -4.30 5.65 -2.60
N GLY A 90 -4.44 6.41 -1.52
CA GLY A 90 -3.40 7.31 -1.01
C GLY A 90 -2.08 6.62 -0.66
N LEU A 91 -2.08 5.31 -0.39
CA LEU A 91 -0.87 4.53 -0.08
C LEU A 91 0.04 4.29 -1.29
N VAL A 92 -0.39 4.64 -2.52
CA VAL A 92 0.40 4.50 -3.74
C VAL A 92 1.78 5.18 -3.63
N SER A 93 1.83 6.37 -3.02
CA SER A 93 3.08 7.14 -2.84
C SER A 93 4.04 6.48 -1.86
N VAL A 94 3.50 5.90 -0.78
CA VAL A 94 4.26 5.14 0.22
C VAL A 94 4.87 3.88 -0.40
N LEU A 95 4.07 3.10 -1.13
CA LEU A 95 4.54 1.90 -1.82
C LEU A 95 5.55 2.24 -2.92
N ALA A 96 5.39 3.38 -3.62
CA ALA A 96 6.35 3.86 -4.60
C ALA A 96 7.70 4.18 -3.96
N ALA A 97 7.72 4.91 -2.84
CA ALA A 97 8.95 5.21 -2.11
C ALA A 97 9.64 3.94 -1.58
N MET A 98 8.87 2.99 -1.02
CA MET A 98 9.39 1.69 -0.56
C MET A 98 10.01 0.89 -1.72
N GLY A 99 9.32 0.81 -2.85
CA GLY A 99 9.80 0.10 -4.03
C GLY A 99 11.05 0.74 -4.65
N GLN A 100 11.12 2.07 -4.67
CA GLN A 100 12.29 2.82 -5.12
C GLN A 100 13.50 2.53 -4.23
N TRP A 101 13.36 2.61 -2.91
CA TRP A 101 14.43 2.28 -1.97
C TRP A 101 14.89 0.83 -2.14
N GLY A 102 13.96 -0.13 -2.22
CA GLY A 102 14.29 -1.54 -2.41
C GLY A 102 15.04 -1.82 -3.72
N ARG A 103 14.69 -1.12 -4.81
CA ARG A 103 15.38 -1.25 -6.10
C ARG A 103 16.85 -0.83 -6.02
N VAL A 104 17.15 0.25 -5.30
CA VAL A 104 18.50 0.81 -5.18
C VAL A 104 19.35 0.02 -4.19
N HIS A 105 18.78 -0.34 -3.03
CA HIS A 105 19.55 -0.87 -1.91
C HIS A 105 19.44 -2.38 -1.72
N LEU A 106 18.45 -3.04 -2.33
CA LEU A 106 18.25 -4.49 -2.30
C LEU A 106 18.05 -5.06 -3.71
N PRO A 107 18.98 -4.82 -4.65
CA PRO A 107 18.82 -5.25 -6.03
C PRO A 107 18.82 -6.78 -6.15
N ARG A 108 17.92 -7.28 -6.98
CA ARG A 108 17.85 -8.64 -7.51
C ARG A 108 17.83 -8.60 -9.04
N GLU A 109 18.23 -9.68 -9.71
CA GLU A 109 18.22 -9.74 -11.18
C GLU A 109 16.84 -9.38 -11.79
N ASP A 110 15.74 -9.75 -11.13
CA ASP A 110 14.35 -9.47 -11.56
C ASP A 110 13.69 -8.23 -10.94
N SER A 111 14.47 -7.30 -10.36
CA SER A 111 13.93 -6.09 -9.69
C SER A 111 13.04 -5.22 -10.59
N ALA A 112 13.13 -5.39 -11.91
CA ALA A 112 12.48 -4.58 -12.92
C ALA A 112 10.95 -4.76 -13.03
N ARG A 113 10.37 -5.82 -12.45
CA ARG A 113 8.97 -6.20 -12.75
C ARG A 113 7.92 -5.21 -12.25
N TYR A 114 8.12 -4.58 -11.10
CA TYR A 114 7.18 -3.61 -10.55
C TYR A 114 7.72 -2.20 -10.73
N ARG A 115 7.00 -1.35 -11.45
CA ARG A 115 7.29 0.07 -11.63
C ARG A 115 5.99 0.88 -11.56
N PHE A 116 6.09 2.09 -11.06
CA PHE A 116 5.00 3.05 -11.09
C PHE A 116 5.11 3.83 -12.39
N VAL A 117 3.98 4.06 -13.05
CA VAL A 117 3.91 4.78 -14.33
C VAL A 117 2.81 5.82 -14.28
N GLU A 118 2.95 6.88 -15.09
CA GLU A 118 1.83 7.76 -15.41
C GLU A 118 0.83 6.98 -16.25
N ALA A 119 -0.44 6.96 -15.83
CA ALA A 119 -1.47 6.12 -16.46
C ALA A 119 -1.73 6.50 -17.93
N ALA A 120 -1.56 7.77 -18.30
CA ALA A 120 -1.83 8.26 -19.65
C ALA A 120 -0.73 7.90 -20.67
N THR A 121 0.54 7.95 -20.25
CA THR A 121 1.70 7.80 -21.14
C THR A 121 2.44 6.48 -20.96
N GLY A 122 2.29 5.83 -19.80
CA GLY A 122 3.07 4.66 -19.41
C GLY A 122 4.51 4.98 -19.01
N GLU A 123 4.89 6.26 -18.96
CA GLU A 123 6.22 6.68 -18.57
C GLU A 123 6.48 6.40 -17.08
N PRO A 124 7.68 5.91 -16.70
CA PRO A 124 8.01 5.67 -15.30
C PRO A 124 7.92 6.94 -14.45
N VAL A 125 7.30 6.83 -13.28
CA VAL A 125 7.26 7.88 -12.27
C VAL A 125 7.96 7.44 -10.99
N VAL A 126 8.55 8.40 -10.27
CA VAL A 126 9.29 8.18 -9.03
C VAL A 126 8.67 8.99 -7.89
N ALA A 127 8.79 8.48 -6.66
CA ALA A 127 8.39 9.25 -5.49
C ALA A 127 9.48 10.27 -5.17
N GLY A 128 9.08 11.53 -4.92
CA GLY A 128 9.97 12.65 -4.63
C GLY A 128 9.33 13.66 -3.71
N PHE A 129 10.15 14.60 -3.21
CA PHE A 129 9.70 15.70 -2.37
C PHE A 129 9.37 16.92 -3.22
N HIS A 130 8.27 17.58 -2.89
CA HIS A 130 7.85 18.83 -3.51
C HIS A 130 7.56 19.86 -2.42
N ARG A 131 7.88 21.12 -2.69
CA ARG A 131 7.40 22.25 -1.89
C ARG A 131 5.88 22.37 -2.02
N THR A 132 5.27 23.15 -1.14
CA THR A 132 3.82 23.46 -1.21
C THR A 132 3.42 24.17 -2.50
N ASP A 133 4.35 24.80 -3.21
CA ASP A 133 4.16 25.41 -4.53
C ASP A 133 4.40 24.44 -5.72
N GLY A 134 4.68 23.16 -5.44
CA GLY A 134 4.89 22.12 -6.43
C GLY A 134 6.32 21.96 -6.94
N ARG A 135 7.24 22.88 -6.63
CA ARG A 135 8.65 22.75 -7.06
C ARG A 135 9.34 21.54 -6.40
N PRO A 136 10.11 20.73 -7.14
CA PRO A 136 10.82 19.58 -6.56
C PRO A 136 11.91 20.02 -5.59
N VAL A 137 12.19 19.18 -4.60
CA VAL A 137 13.27 19.34 -3.61
C VAL A 137 14.12 18.07 -3.60
N ALA A 138 15.45 18.22 -3.63
CA ALA A 138 16.33 17.06 -3.59
C ALA A 138 16.26 16.39 -2.20
N ALA A 139 16.26 15.06 -2.15
CA ALA A 139 16.16 14.33 -0.88
C ALA A 139 17.28 14.69 0.12
N ALA A 140 18.48 15.04 -0.37
CA ALA A 140 19.60 15.50 0.45
C ALA A 140 19.37 16.86 1.14
N GLU A 141 18.39 17.63 0.65
CA GLU A 141 18.01 18.94 1.19
C GLU A 141 16.78 18.86 2.11
N VAL A 142 16.24 17.65 2.34
CA VAL A 142 15.06 17.43 3.19
C VAL A 142 15.49 17.02 4.59
N ALA A 143 14.92 17.68 5.60
CA ALA A 143 15.11 17.35 7.00
C ALA A 143 13.77 16.97 7.66
N LEU A 144 13.80 15.93 8.49
CA LEU A 144 12.71 15.62 9.42
C LEU A 144 12.93 16.43 10.70
N VAL A 145 11.93 17.21 11.11
CA VAL A 145 11.98 18.03 12.32
C VAL A 145 10.93 17.55 13.32
N ASP A 146 11.28 17.52 14.62
CA ASP A 146 10.34 17.36 15.71
C ASP A 146 10.13 18.72 16.40
N PRO A 147 8.98 19.38 16.22
CA PRO A 147 8.72 20.71 16.77
C PRO A 147 8.61 20.73 18.31
N HIS A 148 8.55 19.57 18.96
CA HIS A 148 8.45 19.46 20.42
C HIS A 148 9.77 19.07 21.11
N SER A 149 10.82 18.77 20.34
CA SER A 149 12.16 18.53 20.85
C SER A 149 12.93 19.85 20.92
N THR A 150 12.69 20.66 21.96
CA THR A 150 13.50 21.85 22.30
C THR A 150 13.90 21.80 23.76
#